data_AF-A0A0V8CPE2-F1
#
_entry.id   AF-A0A0V8CPE2-F1
#
_cell.length_a   1.000
_cell.length_b   1.000
_cell.length_c   1.000
_cell.angle_alpha   90.00
_cell.angle_beta   90.00
_cell.angle_gamma   90.00
#
_symmetry.space_group_name_H-M   'P 1'
#
loop_
_entity.id
_entity.type
_entity.pdbx_description
1 polymer ?
#
loop_
_entity_poly.entity_id
_entity_poly.type
_entity_poly.pdbx_seq_one_letter_code
_entity_poly.pdbx_strand_id
1 'polypeptide(L)'
;MWELISKLQEIFNNRELAAGIWIIILFLFSIFSKEFRKFYKKIFPILLKKNIIIAFLIFIVYYCIAIRILFILGFWELNLLKDSIFWFLFSEIPLLFSVISKGKDKYFFLKILRESMAFAVVVDFILNVWSFNFFIELLIVPIVIIITAFSAYSGRKKEFANVKKFCDYVFMFYGITVIITVGVHLLTDMNDIINIRSLKELLFPIFILIFNLPLMYGFSLYNIYEQIFAIMDKNKFTKKIAIIKFAKASITKAYAARTDSSIILSLKETDDTILKNNLINLKSKLKLKIGDNYMKRSNFYIITSLLFFIVFTVILGLSIENILNLSFIYEYKDLIDYLSGFGMLFSVFSFVYSIGLKMKKNEDLSLVKKYALFNFFYLINRQYKTLEEFPSFEKPDILFSNYIQIAYELIEECASNTELLENLLKSYEWDSVRKLQNSLYKLRASIGIEEKEFEEFNSEKFLSYYYIKKDKSPKNGDWNLFESNIETSINEYIESIKNVYNEFRKYINYKEY
;
A
#
# COMPACT_ATOMS: atom_id res chain seq x y z
N MET A 1 19.72 39.00 5.41
CA MET A 1 18.54 38.09 5.43
C MET A 1 17.69 38.27 4.18
N TRP A 2 17.22 39.48 3.87
CA TRP A 2 16.47 39.78 2.63
C TRP A 2 17.19 39.39 1.34
N GLU A 3 18.49 39.68 1.25
CA GLU A 3 19.33 39.34 0.09
C GLU A 3 19.59 37.82 -0.08
N LEU A 4 19.49 37.06 1.01
CA LEU A 4 19.59 35.60 0.99
C LEU A 4 18.25 34.99 0.56
N ILE A 5 17.13 35.57 1.02
CA ILE A 5 15.78 35.17 0.63
C ILE A 5 15.53 35.45 -0.85
N SER A 6 15.97 36.60 -1.37
CA SER A 6 15.81 36.93 -2.79
C SER A 6 16.58 35.98 -3.71
N LYS A 7 17.81 35.60 -3.34
CA LYS A 7 18.59 34.58 -4.09
C LYS A 7 17.96 33.19 -4.04
N LEU A 8 17.31 32.84 -2.92
CA LEU A 8 16.63 31.56 -2.78
C LEU A 8 15.27 31.54 -3.53
N GLN A 9 14.62 32.68 -3.69
CA GLN A 9 13.38 32.84 -4.48
C GLN A 9 13.58 32.62 -5.99
N GLU A 10 14.82 32.68 -6.48
CA GLU A 10 15.13 32.31 -7.88
C GLU A 10 15.02 30.80 -8.14
N ILE A 11 15.09 29.99 -7.09
CA ILE A 11 15.12 28.51 -7.17
C ILE A 11 13.88 27.88 -6.53
N PHE A 12 13.38 28.47 -5.44
CA PHE A 12 12.28 27.94 -4.63
C PHE A 12 11.12 28.92 -4.55
N ASN A 13 9.92 28.36 -4.61
CA ASN A 13 8.71 29.14 -4.40
C ASN A 13 8.56 29.51 -2.90
N ASN A 14 7.84 30.60 -2.59
CA ASN A 14 7.59 31.09 -1.22
C ASN A 14 7.10 30.00 -0.26
N ARG A 15 6.25 29.08 -0.75
CA ARG A 15 5.75 27.93 0.00
C ARG A 15 6.85 26.95 0.39
N GLU A 16 7.70 26.60 -0.56
CA GLU A 16 8.81 25.67 -0.35
C GLU A 16 9.84 26.28 0.60
N LEU A 17 10.09 27.58 0.50
CA LEU A 17 10.95 28.32 1.42
C LEU A 17 10.40 28.32 2.83
N ALA A 18 9.11 28.65 3.00
CA ALA A 18 8.45 28.63 4.30
C ALA A 18 8.49 27.22 4.93
N ALA A 19 8.15 26.18 4.16
CA ALA A 19 8.22 24.80 4.61
C ALA A 19 9.66 24.38 4.99
N GLY A 20 10.64 24.72 4.15
CA GLY A 20 12.06 24.43 4.40
C GLY A 20 12.58 25.08 5.68
N ILE A 21 12.23 26.35 5.92
CA ILE A 21 12.60 27.05 7.16
C ILE A 21 12.02 26.34 8.38
N TRP A 22 10.74 25.97 8.35
CA TRP A 22 10.12 25.25 9.46
C TRP A 22 10.68 23.85 9.67
N ILE A 23 11.03 23.12 8.61
CA ILE A 23 11.72 21.83 8.72
C ILE A 23 13.07 22.00 9.43
N ILE A 24 13.84 23.04 9.09
CA ILE A 24 15.11 23.34 9.74
C ILE A 24 14.89 23.68 11.22
N ILE A 25 13.91 24.55 11.54
CA ILE A 25 13.59 24.92 12.93
C ILE A 25 13.18 23.69 13.74
N LEU A 26 12.30 22.85 13.21
CA LEU A 26 11.86 21.61 13.87
C LEU A 26 13.02 20.62 14.07
N PHE A 27 13.91 20.50 13.08
CA PHE A 27 15.09 19.66 13.19
C PHE A 27 16.07 20.18 14.24
N LEU A 28 16.31 21.50 14.31
CA LEU A 28 17.12 22.10 15.36
C LEU A 28 16.48 21.90 16.74
N PHE A 29 15.16 22.06 16.84
CA PHE A 29 14.43 21.86 18.10
C PHE A 29 14.45 20.39 18.56
N SER A 30 14.35 19.44 17.62
CA SER A 30 14.34 18.01 17.95
C SER A 30 15.64 17.57 18.66
N ILE A 31 16.79 18.15 18.29
CA ILE A 31 18.09 17.86 18.89
C ILE A 31 18.12 18.20 20.39
N PHE A 32 17.38 19.21 20.85
CA PHE A 32 17.36 19.61 22.26
C PHE A 32 16.52 18.67 23.14
N SER A 33 15.49 18.05 22.58
CA SER A 33 14.61 17.16 23.32
C SER A 33 15.33 15.86 23.76
N LYS A 34 15.03 15.37 24.97
CA LYS A 34 15.61 14.10 25.47
C LYS A 34 15.08 12.88 24.69
N GLU A 35 13.82 12.91 24.28
CA GLU A 35 13.17 11.79 23.59
C GLU A 35 13.70 11.61 22.16
N PHE A 36 13.80 12.68 21.37
CA PHE A 36 14.34 12.56 20.03
C PHE A 36 15.84 12.23 20.06
N ARG A 37 16.62 12.73 21.03
CA ARG A 37 18.00 12.26 21.22
C ARG A 37 18.11 10.76 21.48
N LYS A 38 17.21 10.18 22.29
CA LYS A 38 17.13 8.72 22.47
C LYS A 38 16.74 8.01 21.17
N PHE A 39 15.81 8.57 20.40
CA PHE A 39 15.41 8.05 19.09
C PHE A 39 16.58 8.03 18.09
N TYR A 40 17.30 9.14 17.93
CA TYR A 40 18.48 9.23 17.06
C TYR A 40 19.56 8.23 17.47
N LYS A 41 19.85 8.10 18.78
CA LYS A 41 20.81 7.11 19.28
C LYS A 41 20.42 5.66 18.96
N LYS A 42 19.12 5.35 18.88
CA LYS A 42 18.63 4.01 18.52
C LYS A 42 18.66 3.76 17.00
N ILE A 43 18.32 4.76 16.20
CA ILE A 43 18.15 4.59 14.74
C ILE A 43 19.45 4.73 13.98
N PHE A 44 20.32 5.66 14.36
CA PHE A 44 21.55 5.92 13.63
C PHE A 44 22.46 4.68 13.50
N PRO A 45 22.65 3.84 14.55
CA PRO A 45 23.39 2.59 14.41
C PRO A 45 22.71 1.56 13.51
N ILE A 46 21.37 1.59 13.40
CA ILE A 46 20.61 0.68 12.53
C ILE A 46 20.84 1.08 11.07
N LEU A 47 20.75 2.38 10.75
CA LEU A 47 21.00 2.89 9.40
C LEU A 47 22.44 2.62 8.92
N LEU A 48 23.40 2.59 9.86
CA LEU A 48 24.81 2.29 9.57
C LEU A 48 25.16 0.79 9.46
N LYS A 49 24.18 -0.11 9.52
CA LYS A 49 24.44 -1.53 9.26
C LYS A 49 24.85 -1.72 7.80
N LYS A 50 25.91 -2.50 7.56
CA LYS A 50 26.47 -2.79 6.24
C LYS A 50 25.40 -3.17 5.20
N ASN A 51 24.46 -4.05 5.55
CA ASN A 51 23.40 -4.49 4.64
C ASN A 51 22.46 -3.34 4.23
N ILE A 52 22.14 -2.44 5.16
CA ILE A 52 21.28 -1.27 4.90
C ILE A 52 22.02 -0.25 4.04
N ILE A 53 23.31 0.02 4.34
CA ILE A 53 24.14 0.91 3.51
C ILE A 53 24.23 0.38 2.07
N ILE A 54 24.48 -0.92 1.88
CA ILE A 54 24.55 -1.53 0.54
C ILE A 54 23.21 -1.40 -0.19
N ALA A 55 22.09 -1.65 0.48
CA ALA A 55 20.77 -1.49 -0.12
C ALA A 55 20.50 -0.03 -0.55
N PHE A 56 20.86 0.95 0.29
CA PHE A 56 20.75 2.37 -0.06
C PHE A 56 21.68 2.77 -1.20
N LEU A 57 22.89 2.25 -1.26
CA LEU A 57 23.83 2.53 -2.35
C LEU A 57 23.29 1.98 -3.68
N ILE A 58 22.81 0.74 -3.69
CA ILE A 58 22.14 0.16 -4.87
C ILE A 58 20.95 1.03 -5.30
N PHE A 59 20.17 1.50 -4.33
CA PHE A 59 19.01 2.35 -4.60
C PHE A 59 19.39 3.69 -5.23
N ILE A 60 20.39 4.38 -4.68
CA ILE A 60 20.89 5.66 -5.22
C ILE A 60 21.48 5.46 -6.61
N VAL A 61 22.31 4.43 -6.82
CA VAL A 61 22.92 4.16 -8.13
C VAL A 61 21.84 3.89 -9.17
N TYR A 62 20.83 3.08 -8.84
CA TYR A 62 19.72 2.81 -9.75
C TYR A 62 18.91 4.08 -10.06
N TYR A 63 18.66 4.92 -9.05
CA TYR A 63 17.99 6.21 -9.23
C TYR A 63 18.75 7.12 -10.20
N CYS A 64 20.08 7.21 -10.06
CA CYS A 64 20.93 7.95 -10.98
C CYS A 64 20.89 7.38 -12.40
N ILE A 65 20.83 6.06 -12.56
CA ILE A 65 20.66 5.41 -13.87
C ILE A 65 19.30 5.78 -14.48
N ALA A 66 18.22 5.78 -13.69
CA ALA A 66 16.89 6.18 -14.14
C ALA A 66 16.87 7.64 -14.63
N ILE A 67 17.47 8.57 -13.87
CA ILE A 67 17.63 9.97 -14.29
C ILE A 67 18.46 10.06 -15.57
N ARG A 68 19.56 9.30 -15.67
CA ARG A 68 20.40 9.28 -16.87
C ARG A 68 19.63 8.80 -18.10
N ILE A 69 18.78 7.79 -17.96
CA ILE A 69 17.89 7.32 -19.04
C ILE A 69 16.92 8.43 -19.44
N LEU A 70 16.25 9.08 -18.49
CA LEU A 70 15.34 10.20 -18.77
C LEU A 70 16.04 11.39 -19.46
N PHE A 71 17.30 11.64 -19.14
CA PHE A 71 18.12 12.65 -19.82
C PHE A 71 18.43 12.25 -21.26
N ILE A 72 18.77 10.98 -21.53
CA ILE A 72 18.99 10.48 -22.91
C ILE A 72 17.70 10.60 -23.74
N LEU A 73 16.55 10.36 -23.12
CA LEU A 73 15.24 10.47 -23.77
C LEU A 73 14.78 11.92 -23.98
N GLY A 74 15.58 12.93 -23.63
CA GLY A 74 15.23 14.34 -23.77
C GLY A 74 14.16 14.83 -22.79
N PHE A 75 13.77 13.99 -21.81
CA PHE A 75 12.77 14.34 -20.81
C PHE A 75 13.39 15.17 -19.69
N TRP A 76 14.48 14.69 -19.10
CA TRP A 76 15.12 15.33 -17.94
C TRP A 76 16.11 16.43 -18.34
N GLU A 77 16.07 17.55 -17.64
CA GLU A 77 16.96 18.71 -17.80
C GLU A 77 17.44 19.18 -16.41
N LEU A 78 18.51 19.99 -16.35
CA LEU A 78 19.07 20.47 -15.07
C LEU A 78 18.05 21.23 -14.21
N ASN A 79 17.03 21.83 -14.81
CA ASN A 79 15.95 22.51 -14.11
C ASN A 79 15.14 21.56 -13.19
N LEU A 80 15.06 20.28 -13.55
CA LEU A 80 14.38 19.24 -12.77
C LEU A 80 15.25 18.64 -11.66
N LEU A 81 16.48 19.11 -11.46
CA LEU A 81 17.39 18.60 -10.43
C LEU A 81 16.79 18.76 -9.02
N LYS A 82 16.18 19.92 -8.76
CA LYS A 82 15.49 20.20 -7.50
C LYS A 82 14.37 19.18 -7.26
N ASP A 83 13.52 18.98 -8.25
CA ASP A 83 12.41 18.02 -8.18
C ASP A 83 12.93 16.59 -8.02
N SER A 84 14.04 16.26 -8.69
CA SER A 84 14.70 14.96 -8.55
C SER A 84 15.15 14.67 -7.13
N ILE A 85 15.69 15.66 -6.42
CA ILE A 85 16.09 15.53 -5.01
C ILE A 85 14.84 15.42 -4.13
N PHE A 86 13.84 16.28 -4.36
CA PHE A 86 12.59 16.28 -3.61
C PHE A 86 11.88 14.93 -3.71
N TRP A 87 11.63 14.43 -4.92
CA TRP A 87 10.94 13.17 -5.14
C TRP A 87 11.73 11.97 -4.63
N PHE A 88 13.07 12.00 -4.71
CA PHE A 88 13.89 10.96 -4.10
C PHE A 88 13.67 10.87 -2.58
N LEU A 89 13.71 12.02 -1.88
CA LEU A 89 13.60 12.05 -0.42
C LEU A 89 12.19 11.78 0.09
N PHE A 90 11.17 12.35 -0.56
CA PHE A 90 9.80 12.37 -0.05
C PHE A 90 8.86 11.34 -0.68
N SER A 91 9.23 10.75 -1.82
CA SER A 91 8.46 9.66 -2.44
C SER A 91 9.25 8.35 -2.44
N GLU A 92 10.46 8.34 -3.01
CA GLU A 92 11.19 7.09 -3.29
C GLU A 92 11.73 6.41 -2.02
N ILE A 93 12.28 7.16 -1.06
CA ILE A 93 12.73 6.59 0.22
C ILE A 93 11.55 6.00 1.03
N PRO A 94 10.44 6.72 1.27
CA PRO A 94 9.26 6.16 1.93
C PRO A 94 8.69 4.94 1.20
N LEU A 95 8.72 4.96 -0.14
CA LEU A 95 8.34 3.84 -0.98
C LEU A 95 9.21 2.61 -0.71
N LEU A 96 10.54 2.75 -0.67
CA LEU A 96 11.47 1.67 -0.34
C LEU A 96 11.15 1.04 1.03
N PHE A 97 10.95 1.84 2.07
CA PHE A 97 10.59 1.32 3.39
C PHE A 97 9.23 0.64 3.41
N SER A 98 8.26 1.17 2.67
CA SER A 98 6.95 0.56 2.51
C SER A 98 7.07 -0.81 1.84
N VAL A 99 7.89 -0.91 0.79
CA VAL A 99 8.17 -2.16 0.07
C VAL A 99 8.86 -3.20 0.96
N ILE A 100 9.84 -2.79 1.76
CA ILE A 100 10.53 -3.70 2.69
C ILE A 100 9.58 -4.19 3.80
N SER A 101 8.68 -3.35 4.29
CA SER A 101 7.78 -3.73 5.39
C SER A 101 6.53 -4.50 4.93
N LYS A 102 5.97 -4.16 3.77
CA LYS A 102 4.64 -4.60 3.33
C LYS A 102 4.61 -5.21 1.92
N GLY A 103 5.73 -5.25 1.20
CA GLY A 103 5.84 -5.80 -0.16
C GLY A 103 5.65 -7.31 -0.21
N LYS A 104 4.40 -7.76 -0.31
CA LYS A 104 4.02 -9.18 -0.15
C LYS A 104 3.39 -9.80 -1.39
N ASP A 105 2.90 -8.98 -2.32
CA ASP A 105 2.26 -9.46 -3.56
C ASP A 105 2.22 -8.36 -4.63
N LYS A 106 1.75 -8.70 -5.83
CA LYS A 106 1.61 -7.77 -6.96
C LYS A 106 0.59 -6.65 -6.72
N TYR A 107 -0.45 -6.92 -5.93
CA TYR A 107 -1.49 -5.93 -5.64
C TYR A 107 -0.93 -4.79 -4.80
N PHE A 108 -0.08 -5.10 -3.82
CA PHE A 108 0.64 -4.12 -3.04
C PHE A 108 1.39 -3.11 -3.93
N PHE A 109 2.12 -3.58 -4.94
CA PHE A 109 2.80 -2.69 -5.89
C PHE A 109 1.80 -1.83 -6.65
N LEU A 110 0.74 -2.41 -7.23
CA LEU A 110 -0.26 -1.63 -7.96
C LEU A 110 -0.97 -0.59 -7.08
N LYS A 111 -1.28 -0.95 -5.83
CA LYS A 111 -1.89 -0.06 -4.86
C LYS A 111 -0.96 1.10 -4.54
N ILE A 112 0.29 0.81 -4.23
CA ILE A 112 1.29 1.82 -3.93
C ILE A 112 1.54 2.73 -5.13
N LEU A 113 1.68 2.19 -6.34
CA LEU A 113 1.86 3.02 -7.53
C LEU A 113 0.69 3.99 -7.71
N ARG A 114 -0.55 3.51 -7.49
CA ARG A 114 -1.74 4.37 -7.56
C ARG A 114 -1.76 5.44 -6.48
N GLU A 115 -1.44 5.06 -5.24
CA GLU A 115 -1.40 6.00 -4.10
C GLU A 115 -0.28 7.03 -4.28
N SER A 116 0.91 6.59 -4.69
CA SER A 116 2.06 7.45 -4.96
C SER A 116 1.83 8.34 -6.18
N MET A 117 1.15 7.88 -7.24
CA MET A 117 0.77 8.75 -8.36
C MET A 117 -0.27 9.79 -7.95
N ALA A 118 -1.29 9.40 -7.17
CA ALA A 118 -2.27 10.34 -6.66
C ALA A 118 -1.62 11.38 -5.73
N PHE A 119 -0.72 10.93 -4.86
CA PHE A 119 0.10 11.80 -4.02
C PHE A 119 0.98 12.72 -4.87
N ALA A 120 1.64 12.20 -5.89
CA ALA A 120 2.52 12.98 -6.76
C ALA A 120 1.77 14.11 -7.45
N VAL A 121 0.64 13.78 -8.08
CA VAL A 121 -0.23 14.77 -8.74
C VAL A 121 -0.73 15.79 -7.73
N VAL A 122 -1.25 15.37 -6.57
CA VAL A 122 -1.77 16.31 -5.55
C VAL A 122 -0.67 17.21 -5.00
N VAL A 123 0.51 16.68 -4.68
CA VAL A 123 1.61 17.45 -4.10
C VAL A 123 2.21 18.41 -5.12
N ASP A 124 2.53 17.92 -6.32
CA ASP A 124 3.08 18.77 -7.40
C ASP A 124 2.11 19.92 -7.70
N PHE A 125 0.83 19.60 -7.80
CA PHE A 125 -0.23 20.57 -8.02
C PHE A 125 -0.38 21.57 -6.87
N ILE A 126 -0.36 21.10 -5.61
CA ILE A 126 -0.38 22.01 -4.47
C ILE A 126 0.87 22.89 -4.51
N LEU A 127 2.07 22.39 -4.77
CA LEU A 127 3.30 23.18 -4.73
C LEU A 127 3.38 24.21 -5.87
N ASN A 128 2.85 23.88 -7.05
CA ASN A 128 3.08 24.64 -8.29
C ASN A 128 1.92 25.55 -8.72
N VAL A 129 0.67 25.33 -8.26
CA VAL A 129 -0.48 26.13 -8.75
C VAL A 129 -0.40 27.59 -8.33
N TRP A 130 -0.14 27.87 -7.05
CA TRP A 130 -0.09 29.24 -6.54
C TRP A 130 0.48 29.28 -5.13
N SER A 131 1.35 30.25 -4.83
CA SER A 131 1.88 30.51 -3.48
C SER A 131 1.44 31.89 -2.99
N PHE A 132 1.15 31.99 -1.69
CA PHE A 132 0.98 33.29 -1.06
C PHE A 132 2.35 34.02 -0.98
N ASN A 133 2.32 35.29 -0.58
CA ASN A 133 3.54 35.98 -0.16
C ASN A 133 4.24 35.16 0.94
N PHE A 134 5.57 35.11 0.88
CA PHE A 134 6.45 34.44 1.84
C PHE A 134 6.01 34.56 3.31
N PHE A 135 5.66 35.76 3.78
CA PHE A 135 5.25 35.96 5.18
C PHE A 135 3.95 35.23 5.55
N ILE A 136 3.00 35.16 4.61
CA ILE A 136 1.73 34.45 4.80
C ILE A 136 1.99 32.95 4.82
N GLU A 137 2.77 32.42 3.86
CA GLU A 137 3.16 31.00 3.84
C GLU A 137 3.90 30.60 5.13
N LEU A 138 4.79 31.47 5.63
CA LEU A 138 5.53 31.23 6.88
C LEU A 138 4.60 31.14 8.11
N LEU A 139 3.48 31.86 8.11
CA LEU A 139 2.48 31.85 9.19
C LEU A 139 1.50 30.67 9.07
N ILE A 140 1.16 30.23 7.85
CA ILE A 140 0.25 29.12 7.60
C ILE A 140 0.82 27.79 8.13
N VAL A 141 2.12 27.53 7.90
CA VAL A 141 2.77 26.27 8.32
C VAL A 141 2.57 25.93 9.81
N PRO A 142 2.88 26.81 10.78
CA PRO A 142 2.69 26.50 12.20
C PRO A 142 1.22 26.38 12.58
N ILE A 143 0.32 27.15 11.95
CA ILE A 143 -1.13 27.03 12.18
C ILE A 143 -1.62 25.64 11.78
N VAL A 144 -1.20 25.16 10.60
CA VAL A 144 -1.53 23.80 10.13
C VAL A 144 -0.98 22.74 11.09
N ILE A 145 0.26 22.89 11.56
CA ILE A 145 0.87 21.95 12.52
C ILE A 145 0.05 21.90 13.82
N ILE A 146 -0.36 23.04 14.37
CA ILE A 146 -1.15 23.13 15.60
C ILE A 146 -2.52 22.47 15.43
N ILE A 147 -3.24 22.78 14.34
CA ILE A 147 -4.56 22.18 14.05
C ILE A 147 -4.43 20.66 13.87
N THR A 148 -3.38 20.21 13.18
CA THR A 148 -3.09 18.78 13.01
C THR A 148 -2.84 18.09 14.35
N ALA A 149 -2.07 18.73 15.24
CA ALA A 149 -1.80 18.20 16.57
C ALA A 149 -3.08 18.09 17.43
N PHE A 150 -3.95 19.11 17.37
CA PHE A 150 -5.25 19.08 18.05
C PHE A 150 -6.17 18.00 17.51
N SER A 151 -6.26 17.84 16.18
CA SER A 151 -7.01 16.75 15.55
C SER A 151 -6.49 15.38 15.99
N ALA A 152 -5.17 15.18 15.97
CA ALA A 152 -4.54 13.92 16.37
C ALA A 152 -4.73 13.60 17.87
N TYR A 153 -4.73 14.61 18.74
CA TYR A 153 -4.96 14.42 20.18
C TYR A 153 -6.44 14.13 20.49
N SER A 154 -7.33 14.93 19.91
CA SER A 154 -8.78 14.79 20.10
C SER A 154 -9.35 13.47 19.54
N GLY A 155 -8.71 12.89 18.53
CA GLY A 155 -9.07 11.58 18.01
C GLY A 155 -8.78 10.39 18.92
N ARG A 156 -8.17 10.57 20.10
CA ARG A 156 -7.82 9.49 21.03
C ARG A 156 -8.85 9.23 22.13
N LYS A 157 -9.75 10.18 22.41
CA LYS A 157 -10.75 10.06 23.48
C LYS A 157 -12.12 10.54 23.02
N LYS A 158 -13.17 9.83 23.45
CA LYS A 158 -14.57 10.17 23.17
C LYS A 158 -14.93 11.59 23.62
N GLU A 159 -14.36 12.02 24.75
CA GLU A 159 -14.55 13.35 25.35
C GLU A 159 -14.24 14.50 24.40
N PHE A 160 -13.33 14.30 23.44
CA PHE A 160 -12.87 15.36 22.53
C PHE A 160 -13.39 15.22 21.09
N ALA A 161 -14.39 14.36 20.84
CA ALA A 161 -14.90 14.12 19.49
C ALA A 161 -15.36 15.39 18.76
N ASN A 162 -15.91 16.37 19.47
CA ASN A 162 -16.35 17.65 18.89
C ASN A 162 -15.17 18.51 18.39
N VAL A 163 -14.04 18.49 19.11
CA VAL A 163 -12.81 19.21 18.71
C VAL A 163 -12.24 18.61 17.42
N LYS A 164 -12.24 17.27 17.32
CA LYS A 164 -11.81 16.57 16.12
C LYS A 164 -12.66 16.98 14.90
N LYS A 165 -13.99 16.96 15.05
CA LYS A 165 -14.91 17.37 13.98
C LYS A 165 -14.67 18.81 13.53
N PHE A 166 -14.42 19.73 14.46
CA PHE A 166 -14.07 21.11 14.13
C PHE A 166 -12.78 21.20 13.31
N CYS A 167 -11.71 20.51 13.72
CA CYS A 167 -10.46 20.47 12.96
C CYS A 167 -10.68 19.91 11.55
N ASP A 168 -11.48 18.84 11.42
CA ASP A 168 -11.80 18.21 10.13
C ASP A 168 -12.57 19.18 9.21
N TYR A 169 -13.50 19.98 9.75
CA TYR A 169 -14.18 21.03 8.99
C TYR A 169 -13.23 22.14 8.52
N VAL A 170 -12.26 22.54 9.34
CA VAL A 170 -11.25 23.54 8.95
C VAL A 170 -10.39 23.01 7.79
N PHE A 171 -9.94 21.76 7.85
CA PHE A 171 -9.21 21.13 6.74
C PHE A 171 -10.06 21.00 5.48
N MET A 172 -11.34 20.65 5.62
CA MET A 172 -12.26 20.57 4.50
C MET A 172 -12.45 21.93 3.82
N PHE A 173 -12.64 23.00 4.59
CA PHE A 173 -12.77 24.35 4.06
C PHE A 173 -11.50 24.83 3.35
N TYR A 174 -10.33 24.57 3.93
CA TYR A 174 -9.04 24.86 3.29
C TYR A 174 -8.89 24.09 1.98
N GLY A 175 -9.20 22.79 1.97
CA GLY A 175 -9.16 21.97 0.76
C GLY A 175 -10.10 22.45 -0.35
N ILE A 176 -11.34 22.84 0.00
CA ILE A 176 -12.29 23.42 -0.95
C ILE A 176 -11.78 24.74 -1.51
N THR A 177 -11.22 25.60 -0.67
CA THR A 177 -10.66 26.89 -1.10
C THR A 177 -9.57 26.68 -2.14
N VAL A 178 -8.63 25.75 -1.88
CA VAL A 178 -7.58 25.38 -2.83
C VAL A 178 -8.18 24.89 -4.16
N ILE A 179 -9.18 23.99 -4.12
CA ILE A 179 -9.83 23.45 -5.33
C ILE A 179 -10.54 24.54 -6.14
N ILE A 180 -11.24 25.48 -5.49
CA ILE A 180 -11.93 26.58 -6.17
C ILE A 180 -10.93 27.53 -6.82
N THR A 181 -9.89 27.96 -6.09
CA THR A 181 -8.85 28.86 -6.60
C THR A 181 -8.14 28.25 -7.80
N VAL A 182 -7.84 26.96 -7.73
CA VAL A 182 -7.37 26.15 -8.85
C VAL A 182 -8.32 26.23 -10.04
N GLY A 183 -9.61 25.95 -9.82
CA GLY A 183 -10.61 25.91 -10.88
C GLY A 183 -10.74 27.25 -11.59
N VAL A 184 -10.61 28.35 -10.85
CA VAL A 184 -10.60 29.72 -11.40
C VAL A 184 -9.32 29.96 -12.22
N HIS A 185 -8.13 29.65 -11.70
CA HIS A 185 -6.87 29.85 -12.42
C HIS A 185 -6.75 28.98 -13.69
N LEU A 186 -7.29 27.76 -13.67
CA LEU A 186 -7.38 26.91 -14.87
C LEU A 186 -8.23 27.55 -15.96
N LEU A 187 -9.25 28.34 -15.61
CA LEU A 187 -10.13 28.99 -16.58
C LEU A 187 -9.59 30.34 -17.07
N THR A 188 -8.76 31.04 -16.28
CA THR A 188 -8.25 32.37 -16.61
C THR A 188 -6.88 32.36 -17.31
N ASP A 189 -5.96 31.47 -16.93
CA ASP A 189 -4.54 31.51 -17.34
C ASP A 189 -4.06 30.19 -17.95
N MET A 190 -4.78 29.69 -18.97
CA MET A 190 -4.46 28.42 -19.65
C MET A 190 -3.03 28.33 -20.21
N ASN A 191 -2.44 29.47 -20.60
CA ASN A 191 -1.11 29.49 -21.25
C ASN A 191 0.06 29.24 -20.28
N ASP A 192 -0.09 29.56 -18.99
CA ASP A 192 0.98 29.36 -18.00
C ASP A 192 1.00 27.92 -17.45
N ILE A 193 -0.13 27.22 -17.50
CA ILE A 193 -0.28 25.84 -17.04
C ILE A 193 0.07 24.83 -18.14
N ILE A 194 -0.22 25.15 -19.41
CA ILE A 194 0.08 24.30 -20.58
C ILE A 194 1.47 24.66 -21.17
N ASN A 195 2.48 24.77 -20.31
CA ASN A 195 3.87 24.82 -20.74
C ASN A 195 4.48 23.40 -20.69
N ILE A 196 5.33 23.07 -21.66
CA ILE A 196 6.07 21.79 -21.69
C ILE A 196 6.85 21.57 -20.39
N ARG A 197 7.31 22.65 -19.75
CA ARG A 197 7.98 22.60 -18.44
C ARG A 197 7.06 22.10 -17.32
N SER A 198 5.90 22.72 -17.14
CA SER A 198 4.93 22.32 -16.10
C SER A 198 4.45 20.88 -16.32
N LEU A 199 4.32 20.46 -17.59
CA LEU A 199 4.01 19.07 -17.93
C LEU A 199 5.15 18.11 -17.56
N LYS A 200 6.41 18.49 -17.80
CA LYS A 200 7.58 17.70 -17.39
C LYS A 200 7.66 17.59 -15.87
N GLU A 201 7.45 18.67 -15.13
CA GLU A 201 7.43 18.68 -13.65
C GLU A 201 6.34 17.74 -13.09
N LEU A 202 5.12 17.81 -13.63
CA LEU A 202 4.00 16.94 -13.25
C LEU A 202 4.23 15.46 -13.57
N LEU A 203 4.81 15.16 -14.74
CA LEU A 203 5.02 13.78 -15.22
C LEU A 203 6.29 13.15 -14.65
N PHE A 204 7.27 13.95 -14.22
CA PHE A 204 8.54 13.48 -13.68
C PHE A 204 8.40 12.45 -12.55
N PRO A 205 7.61 12.68 -11.48
CA PRO A 205 7.44 11.68 -10.43
C PRO A 205 6.81 10.38 -10.92
N ILE A 206 5.93 10.44 -11.92
CA ILE A 206 5.29 9.27 -12.51
C ILE A 206 6.34 8.43 -13.26
N PHE A 207 7.18 9.06 -14.09
CA PHE A 207 8.24 8.37 -14.81
C PHE A 207 9.25 7.74 -13.87
N ILE A 208 9.75 8.49 -12.90
CA ILE A 208 10.70 7.99 -11.90
C ILE A 208 10.15 6.76 -11.17
N LEU A 209 8.89 6.81 -10.74
CA LEU A 209 8.21 5.72 -10.07
C LEU A 209 8.08 4.47 -10.96
N ILE A 210 7.78 4.65 -12.26
CA ILE A 210 7.74 3.55 -13.24
C ILE A 210 9.14 2.95 -13.43
N PHE A 211 10.17 3.79 -13.58
CA PHE A 211 11.55 3.33 -13.75
C PHE A 211 12.08 2.61 -12.51
N ASN A 212 11.71 3.01 -11.29
CA ASN A 212 12.15 2.38 -10.05
C ASN A 212 11.37 1.12 -9.65
N LEU A 213 10.21 0.88 -10.25
CA LEU A 213 9.35 -0.28 -9.97
C LEU A 213 10.09 -1.63 -10.07
N PRO A 214 10.92 -1.91 -11.09
CA PRO A 214 11.68 -3.16 -11.18
C PRO A 214 12.63 -3.37 -10.01
N LEU A 215 13.29 -2.30 -9.55
CA LEU A 215 14.17 -2.34 -8.40
C LEU A 215 13.38 -2.60 -7.10
N MET A 216 12.26 -1.89 -6.90
CA MET A 216 11.39 -2.11 -5.74
C MET A 216 10.87 -3.55 -5.69
N TYR A 217 10.48 -4.09 -6.86
CA TYR A 217 10.08 -5.48 -6.99
C TYR A 217 11.21 -6.44 -6.58
N GLY A 218 12.44 -6.16 -7.04
CA GLY A 218 13.64 -6.89 -6.67
C GLY A 218 13.91 -6.88 -5.16
N PHE A 219 13.82 -5.71 -4.50
CA PHE A 219 14.02 -5.58 -3.06
C PHE A 219 12.98 -6.35 -2.23
N SER A 220 11.71 -6.28 -2.61
CA SER A 220 10.66 -7.07 -1.94
C SER A 220 10.92 -8.57 -2.07
N LEU A 221 11.27 -9.02 -3.26
CA LEU A 221 11.58 -10.43 -3.50
C LEU A 221 12.81 -10.88 -2.69
N TYR A 222 13.87 -10.07 -2.69
CA TYR A 222 15.07 -10.32 -1.89
C TYR A 222 14.75 -10.44 -0.40
N ASN A 223 13.96 -9.50 0.15
CA ASN A 223 13.56 -9.50 1.55
C ASN A 223 12.75 -10.76 1.93
N ILE A 224 11.84 -11.22 1.05
CA ILE A 224 11.10 -12.46 1.30
C ILE A 224 12.06 -13.66 1.34
N TYR A 225 13.02 -13.74 0.40
CA TYR A 225 14.02 -14.81 0.42
C TYR A 225 14.89 -14.74 1.67
N GLU A 226 15.35 -13.56 2.08
CA GLU A 226 16.14 -13.37 3.30
C GLU A 226 15.37 -13.87 4.53
N GLN A 227 14.08 -13.53 4.64
CA GLN A 227 13.22 -13.99 5.74
C GLN A 227 13.05 -15.51 5.77
N ILE A 228 12.91 -16.16 4.60
CA ILE A 228 12.85 -17.62 4.51
C ILE A 228 14.19 -18.24 4.89
N PHE A 229 15.29 -17.66 4.41
CA PHE A 229 16.63 -18.19 4.61
C PHE A 229 17.13 -18.00 6.04
N ALA A 230 16.64 -16.98 6.74
CA ALA A 230 16.92 -16.75 8.15
C ALA A 230 16.35 -17.86 9.07
N ILE A 231 15.36 -18.62 8.62
CA ILE A 231 14.78 -19.76 9.36
C ILE A 231 15.69 -21.00 9.28
N MET A 232 16.53 -21.08 8.24
CA MET A 232 17.40 -22.23 7.99
C MET A 232 18.79 -22.04 8.60
N ASP A 233 19.44 -23.15 8.96
CA ASP A 233 20.87 -23.15 9.26
C ASP A 233 21.69 -22.69 8.06
N LYS A 234 22.80 -21.99 8.32
CA LYS A 234 23.59 -21.26 7.31
C LYS A 234 24.07 -22.11 6.12
N ASN A 235 24.16 -23.44 6.27
CA ASN A 235 24.81 -24.33 5.30
C ASN A 235 23.88 -25.16 4.39
N LYS A 236 22.56 -24.95 4.38
CA LYS A 236 21.62 -25.73 3.52
C LYS A 236 21.41 -25.11 2.12
N PHE A 237 22.43 -25.19 1.26
CA PHE A 237 22.40 -24.60 -0.11
C PHE A 237 21.35 -25.25 -1.04
N THR A 238 21.16 -26.57 -0.93
CA THR A 238 20.17 -27.35 -1.71
C THR A 238 18.74 -26.85 -1.50
N LYS A 239 18.36 -26.58 -0.24
CA LYS A 239 17.05 -26.02 0.13
C LYS A 239 16.85 -24.61 -0.43
N LYS A 240 17.86 -23.74 -0.36
CA LYS A 240 17.81 -22.40 -0.96
C LYS A 240 17.52 -22.46 -2.46
N ILE A 241 18.22 -23.34 -3.19
CA ILE A 241 17.95 -23.56 -4.62
C ILE A 241 16.54 -24.08 -4.87
N ALA A 242 16.03 -25.01 -4.06
CA ALA A 242 14.67 -25.54 -4.22
C ALA A 242 13.60 -24.43 -4.13
N ILE A 243 13.75 -23.54 -3.15
CA ILE A 243 12.83 -22.40 -2.94
C ILE A 243 12.94 -21.40 -4.09
N ILE A 244 14.17 -21.07 -4.52
CA ILE A 244 14.39 -20.18 -5.68
C ILE A 244 13.82 -20.78 -6.97
N LYS A 245 13.97 -22.09 -7.20
CA LYS A 245 13.39 -22.78 -8.37
C LYS A 245 11.86 -22.80 -8.32
N PHE A 246 11.28 -22.94 -7.14
CA PHE A 246 9.83 -22.90 -6.94
C PHE A 246 9.26 -21.50 -7.22
N ALA A 247 9.79 -20.47 -6.56
CA ALA A 247 9.24 -19.13 -6.60
C ALA A 247 9.73 -18.30 -7.81
N LYS A 248 10.96 -18.51 -8.28
CA LYS A 248 11.62 -17.73 -9.35
C LYS A 248 11.54 -16.23 -9.03
N ALA A 249 11.14 -15.41 -10.00
CA ALA A 249 10.89 -13.99 -9.82
C ALA A 249 9.46 -13.68 -9.34
N SER A 250 8.71 -14.62 -8.76
CA SER A 250 7.32 -14.40 -8.35
C SER A 250 7.21 -14.12 -6.85
N ILE A 251 6.93 -12.86 -6.51
CA ILE A 251 6.70 -12.43 -5.12
C ILE A 251 5.56 -13.23 -4.47
N THR A 252 4.47 -13.47 -5.19
CA THR A 252 3.32 -14.24 -4.66
C THR A 252 3.69 -15.66 -4.27
N LYS A 253 4.50 -16.35 -5.08
CA LYS A 253 4.98 -17.70 -4.75
C LYS A 253 6.00 -17.68 -3.60
N ALA A 254 6.94 -16.75 -3.63
CA ALA A 254 7.94 -16.61 -2.56
C ALA A 254 7.23 -16.34 -1.22
N TYR A 255 6.26 -15.43 -1.20
CA TYR A 255 5.50 -15.09 -0.03
C TYR A 255 4.61 -16.26 0.45
N ALA A 256 3.94 -16.97 -0.46
CA ALA A 256 3.19 -18.18 -0.11
C ALA A 256 4.09 -19.21 0.59
N ALA A 257 5.31 -19.44 0.08
CA ALA A 257 6.28 -20.32 0.72
C ALA A 257 6.73 -19.83 2.10
N ARG A 258 6.81 -18.52 2.31
CA ARG A 258 7.12 -17.93 3.61
C ARG A 258 6.00 -18.08 4.64
N THR A 259 4.74 -18.10 4.21
CA THR A 259 3.56 -18.16 5.10
C THR A 259 3.06 -19.57 5.36
N ASP A 260 3.37 -20.53 4.49
CA ASP A 260 2.88 -21.89 4.60
C ASP A 260 3.56 -22.64 5.77
N SER A 261 2.75 -23.16 6.69
CA SER A 261 3.23 -23.84 7.90
C SER A 261 4.03 -25.10 7.57
N SER A 262 3.60 -25.90 6.59
CA SER A 262 4.27 -27.13 6.17
C SER A 262 5.67 -26.85 5.60
N ILE A 263 5.81 -25.74 4.87
CA ILE A 263 7.10 -25.31 4.37
C ILE A 263 7.97 -24.85 5.52
N ILE A 264 7.48 -23.95 6.38
CA ILE A 264 8.26 -23.45 7.53
C ILE A 264 8.80 -24.59 8.40
N LEU A 265 8.00 -25.62 8.65
CA LEU A 265 8.40 -26.81 9.41
C LEU A 265 9.50 -27.59 8.66
N SER A 266 9.31 -27.87 7.37
CA SER A 266 10.29 -28.58 6.53
C SER A 266 11.61 -27.83 6.31
N LEU A 267 11.66 -26.51 6.53
CA LEU A 267 12.91 -25.74 6.50
C LEU A 267 13.84 -26.13 7.65
N LYS A 268 13.29 -26.46 8.81
CA LYS A 268 14.06 -26.85 10.00
C LYS A 268 14.55 -28.30 9.93
N GLU A 269 13.78 -29.16 9.28
CA GLU A 269 14.09 -30.59 9.15
C GLU A 269 15.41 -30.87 8.42
N THR A 270 15.98 -32.05 8.64
CA THR A 270 17.24 -32.48 8.03
C THR A 270 17.05 -32.99 6.60
N ASP A 271 15.91 -33.63 6.31
CA ASP A 271 15.62 -34.20 4.99
C ASP A 271 15.16 -33.13 3.98
N ASP A 272 15.76 -33.16 2.79
CA ASP A 272 15.45 -32.27 1.67
C ASP A 272 14.25 -32.75 0.84
N THR A 273 13.89 -34.04 0.93
CA THR A 273 12.79 -34.63 0.15
C THR A 273 11.43 -34.10 0.60
N ILE A 274 11.24 -33.94 1.91
CA ILE A 274 10.01 -33.42 2.52
C ILE A 274 9.72 -32.00 2.02
N LEU A 275 10.74 -31.13 2.03
CA LEU A 275 10.61 -29.77 1.50
C LEU A 275 10.21 -29.78 0.01
N LYS A 276 10.81 -30.64 -0.81
CA LYS A 276 10.47 -30.72 -2.24
C LYS A 276 9.02 -31.16 -2.44
N ASN A 277 8.54 -32.14 -1.69
CA ASN A 277 7.15 -32.62 -1.75
C ASN A 277 6.17 -31.53 -1.30
N ASN A 278 6.46 -30.83 -0.19
CA ASN A 278 5.62 -29.72 0.28
C ASN A 278 5.60 -28.55 -0.73
N LEU A 279 6.72 -28.25 -1.40
CA LEU A 279 6.75 -27.26 -2.48
C LEU A 279 5.93 -27.69 -3.71
N ILE A 280 5.89 -29.00 -4.03
CA ILE A 280 5.04 -29.52 -5.10
C ILE A 280 3.55 -29.39 -4.73
N ASN A 281 3.19 -29.73 -3.51
CA ASN A 281 1.82 -29.60 -2.98
C ASN A 281 1.39 -28.13 -2.91
N LEU A 282 2.26 -27.22 -2.46
CA LEU A 282 1.95 -25.79 -2.49
C LEU A 282 1.79 -25.30 -3.94
N LYS A 283 2.62 -25.79 -4.87
CA LYS A 283 2.51 -25.43 -6.29
C LYS A 283 1.17 -25.86 -6.87
N SER A 284 0.67 -27.04 -6.53
CA SER A 284 -0.65 -27.51 -6.99
C SER A 284 -1.76 -26.68 -6.36
N LYS A 285 -1.72 -26.43 -5.05
CA LYS A 285 -2.69 -25.57 -4.35
C LYS A 285 -2.80 -24.17 -4.97
N LEU A 286 -1.66 -23.52 -5.23
CA LEU A 286 -1.60 -22.20 -5.86
C LEU A 286 -2.11 -22.18 -7.31
N LYS A 287 -2.06 -23.32 -8.03
CA LYS A 287 -2.64 -23.44 -9.38
C LYS A 287 -4.17 -23.58 -9.36
N LEU A 288 -4.72 -24.17 -8.29
CA LEU A 288 -6.16 -24.36 -8.13
C LEU A 288 -6.86 -23.08 -7.66
N LYS A 289 -6.15 -22.18 -6.96
CA LYS A 289 -6.68 -20.92 -6.43
C LYS A 289 -7.37 -20.07 -7.50
N ILE A 290 -8.70 -20.05 -7.51
CA ILE A 290 -9.52 -19.37 -8.52
C ILE A 290 -9.26 -17.86 -8.48
N GLY A 291 -9.22 -17.26 -7.28
CA GLY A 291 -9.07 -15.81 -7.11
C GLY A 291 -7.88 -15.20 -7.85
N ASP A 292 -6.72 -15.88 -7.81
CA ASP A 292 -5.49 -15.40 -8.45
C ASP A 292 -5.33 -15.86 -9.91
N ASN A 293 -5.95 -16.97 -10.29
CA ASN A 293 -5.75 -17.60 -11.60
C ASN A 293 -6.79 -17.20 -12.65
N TYR A 294 -8.02 -16.90 -12.24
CA TYR A 294 -9.15 -16.67 -13.15
C TYR A 294 -8.90 -15.51 -14.13
N MET A 295 -8.20 -14.46 -13.67
CA MET A 295 -7.90 -13.24 -14.44
C MET A 295 -6.62 -13.32 -15.27
N LYS A 296 -5.77 -14.35 -15.10
CA LYS A 296 -4.44 -14.40 -15.72
C LYS A 296 -4.47 -14.27 -17.24
N ARG A 297 -5.38 -15.01 -17.89
CA ARG A 297 -5.49 -15.04 -19.36
C ARG A 297 -5.91 -13.69 -19.94
N SER A 298 -6.87 -13.02 -19.32
CA SER A 298 -7.31 -11.68 -19.75
C SER A 298 -6.22 -10.63 -19.52
N ASN A 299 -5.55 -10.66 -18.37
CA ASN A 299 -4.42 -9.76 -18.10
C ASN A 299 -3.25 -10.00 -19.07
N PHE A 300 -2.99 -11.26 -19.44
CA PHE A 300 -1.98 -11.59 -20.44
C PHE A 300 -2.30 -10.92 -21.78
N TYR A 301 -3.54 -11.01 -22.27
CA TYR A 301 -3.93 -10.40 -23.54
C TYR A 301 -3.83 -8.87 -23.55
N ILE A 302 -4.16 -8.20 -22.43
CA ILE A 302 -3.95 -6.76 -22.28
C ILE A 302 -2.46 -6.42 -22.35
N ILE A 303 -1.61 -7.17 -21.66
CA ILE A 303 -0.16 -6.90 -21.65
C ILE A 303 0.43 -7.15 -23.04
N THR A 304 0.06 -8.23 -23.72
CA THR A 304 0.57 -8.54 -25.05
C THR A 304 0.11 -7.52 -26.08
N SER A 305 -1.13 -7.04 -26.01
CA SER A 305 -1.61 -5.99 -26.93
C SER A 305 -0.88 -4.67 -26.72
N LEU A 306 -0.63 -4.26 -25.47
CA LEU A 306 0.19 -3.08 -25.17
C LEU A 306 1.64 -3.24 -25.66
N LEU A 307 2.26 -4.41 -25.46
CA LEU A 307 3.61 -4.68 -25.94
C LEU A 307 3.69 -4.63 -27.46
N PHE A 308 2.72 -5.23 -28.17
CA PHE A 308 2.66 -5.13 -29.63
C PHE A 308 2.51 -3.69 -30.09
N PHE A 309 1.63 -2.90 -29.45
CA PHE A 309 1.49 -1.49 -29.76
C PHE A 309 2.83 -0.75 -29.61
N ILE A 310 3.52 -0.90 -28.49
CA ILE A 310 4.83 -0.28 -28.24
C ILE A 310 5.85 -0.70 -29.31
N VAL A 311 5.97 -2.00 -29.59
CA VAL A 311 6.92 -2.52 -30.58
C VAL A 311 6.66 -1.91 -31.96
N PHE A 312 5.40 -1.88 -32.42
CA PHE A 312 5.07 -1.30 -33.71
C PHE A 312 5.23 0.24 -33.74
N THR A 313 5.03 0.95 -32.62
CA THR A 313 5.34 2.40 -32.53
C THR A 313 6.82 2.70 -32.59
N VAL A 314 7.64 1.86 -31.98
CA VAL A 314 9.10 1.99 -32.03
C VAL A 314 9.60 1.69 -33.45
N ILE A 315 9.09 0.64 -34.10
CA ILE A 315 9.44 0.32 -35.50
C ILE A 315 9.09 1.49 -36.42
N LEU A 316 7.88 2.07 -36.30
CA LEU A 316 7.44 3.19 -37.13
C LEU A 316 8.24 4.48 -36.84
N GLY A 317 8.57 4.75 -35.58
CA GLY A 317 9.42 5.88 -35.20
C GLY A 317 10.87 5.74 -35.68
N LEU A 318 11.42 4.52 -35.68
CA LEU A 318 12.75 4.20 -36.20
C LEU A 318 12.84 4.34 -37.73
N SER A 319 11.71 4.23 -38.46
CA SER A 319 11.63 4.54 -39.90
C SER A 319 11.92 6.00 -40.22
N ILE A 320 11.73 6.90 -39.25
CA ILE A 320 11.70 8.36 -39.47
C ILE A 320 13.06 9.00 -39.21
N GLU A 321 13.84 8.56 -38.20
CA GLU A 321 15.17 9.11 -37.93
C GLU A 321 16.16 8.06 -37.35
N ASN A 322 17.32 7.89 -38.02
CA ASN A 322 18.64 7.54 -37.46
C ASN A 322 19.19 6.09 -37.33
N ILE A 323 18.55 4.99 -37.72
CA ILE A 323 19.20 3.64 -37.61
C ILE A 323 19.13 2.78 -38.88
N LEU A 324 19.29 3.32 -40.08
CA LEU A 324 19.40 2.47 -41.29
C LEU A 324 20.50 2.90 -42.25
N ASN A 325 21.75 2.77 -41.80
CA ASN A 325 22.91 2.64 -42.70
C ASN A 325 23.07 1.20 -43.24
N LEU A 326 22.11 0.30 -43.02
CA LEU A 326 22.03 -0.98 -43.74
C LEU A 326 21.20 -0.79 -45.02
N SER A 327 21.86 -0.77 -46.17
CA SER A 327 21.26 -0.66 -47.51
C SER A 327 20.08 -1.61 -47.75
N PHE A 328 20.08 -2.78 -47.10
CA PHE A 328 19.04 -3.81 -47.24
C PHE A 328 17.65 -3.42 -46.71
N ILE A 329 17.56 -2.56 -45.68
CA ILE A 329 16.26 -2.28 -45.03
C ILE A 329 15.54 -1.09 -45.69
N TYR A 330 16.26 -0.21 -46.38
CA TYR A 330 15.68 0.92 -47.11
C TYR A 330 14.78 0.46 -48.27
N GLU A 331 15.14 -0.65 -48.95
CA GLU A 331 14.34 -1.22 -50.06
C GLU A 331 12.94 -1.69 -49.62
N TYR A 332 12.75 -2.00 -48.33
CA TYR A 332 11.48 -2.50 -47.78
C TYR A 332 10.76 -1.47 -46.90
N LYS A 333 11.17 -0.20 -46.92
CA LYS A 333 10.65 0.85 -46.03
C LYS A 333 9.11 0.94 -46.07
N ASP A 334 8.54 1.05 -47.26
CA ASP A 334 7.08 1.20 -47.42
C ASP A 334 6.35 -0.04 -46.87
N LEU A 335 6.88 -1.24 -47.12
CA LEU A 335 6.32 -2.50 -46.62
C LEU A 335 6.39 -2.57 -45.09
N ILE A 336 7.46 -2.06 -44.47
CA ILE A 336 7.63 -1.96 -43.02
C ILE A 336 6.66 -0.94 -42.42
N ASP A 337 6.44 0.21 -43.08
CA ASP A 337 5.49 1.24 -42.64
C ASP A 337 4.04 0.72 -42.71
N TYR A 338 3.67 0.01 -43.79
CA TYR A 338 2.36 -0.64 -43.88
C TYR A 338 2.16 -1.76 -42.84
N LEU A 339 3.16 -2.64 -42.66
CA LEU A 339 3.11 -3.71 -41.66
C LEU A 339 3.02 -3.16 -40.23
N SER A 340 3.76 -2.09 -39.93
CA SER A 340 3.72 -1.45 -38.61
C SER A 340 2.39 -0.75 -38.36
N GLY A 341 1.84 -0.04 -39.35
CA GLY A 341 0.50 0.54 -39.27
C GLY A 341 -0.60 -0.50 -39.07
N PHE A 342 -0.56 -1.62 -39.81
CA PHE A 342 -1.49 -2.73 -39.61
C PHE A 342 -1.31 -3.40 -38.24
N GLY A 343 -0.06 -3.59 -37.80
CA GLY A 343 0.28 -4.12 -36.48
C GLY A 343 -0.25 -3.25 -35.33
N MET A 344 -0.17 -1.92 -35.47
CA MET A 344 -0.79 -0.98 -34.53
C MET A 344 -2.31 -1.15 -34.48
N LEU A 345 -2.99 -1.13 -35.63
CA LEU A 345 -4.44 -1.31 -35.69
C LEU A 345 -4.88 -2.62 -35.05
N PHE A 346 -4.21 -3.72 -35.39
CA PHE A 346 -4.47 -5.03 -34.80
C PHE A 346 -4.27 -5.04 -33.27
N SER A 347 -3.23 -4.36 -32.78
CA SER A 347 -2.97 -4.24 -31.34
C SER A 347 -4.06 -3.45 -30.61
N VAL A 348 -4.61 -2.40 -31.22
CA VAL A 348 -5.72 -1.61 -30.67
C VAL A 348 -7.00 -2.45 -30.61
N PHE A 349 -7.37 -3.13 -31.69
CA PHE A 349 -8.55 -4.01 -31.68
C PHE A 349 -8.42 -5.15 -30.66
N SER A 350 -7.24 -5.76 -30.59
CA SER A 350 -6.93 -6.79 -29.58
C SER A 350 -7.01 -6.25 -28.16
N PHE A 351 -6.56 -5.00 -27.93
CA PHE A 351 -6.65 -4.33 -26.64
C PHE A 351 -8.11 -4.10 -26.21
N VAL A 352 -8.95 -3.57 -27.10
CA VAL A 352 -10.38 -3.37 -26.85
C VAL A 352 -11.08 -4.69 -26.51
N TYR A 353 -10.84 -5.73 -27.31
CA TYR A 353 -11.37 -7.07 -27.04
C TYR A 353 -10.91 -7.60 -25.67
N SER A 354 -9.63 -7.42 -25.34
CA SER A 354 -9.04 -7.89 -24.08
C SER A 354 -9.62 -7.18 -22.87
N ILE A 355 -9.94 -5.89 -22.99
CA ILE A 355 -10.67 -5.12 -21.98
C ILE A 355 -12.08 -5.69 -21.79
N GLY A 356 -12.83 -5.91 -22.87
CA GLY A 356 -14.17 -6.50 -22.80
C GLY A 356 -14.18 -7.86 -22.10
N LEU A 357 -13.23 -8.75 -22.47
CA LEU A 357 -13.04 -10.03 -21.80
C LEU A 357 -12.70 -9.88 -20.30
N LYS A 358 -11.90 -8.86 -19.95
CA LYS A 358 -11.55 -8.56 -18.55
C LYS A 358 -12.76 -8.13 -17.75
N MET A 359 -13.60 -7.27 -18.31
CA MET A 359 -14.81 -6.77 -17.67
C MET A 359 -15.77 -7.91 -17.37
N LYS A 360 -16.11 -8.72 -18.38
CA LYS A 360 -16.97 -9.90 -18.21
C LYS A 360 -16.46 -10.85 -17.13
N LYS A 361 -15.17 -11.20 -17.18
CA LYS A 361 -14.57 -12.07 -16.14
C LYS A 361 -14.58 -11.46 -14.74
N ASN A 362 -14.41 -10.15 -14.61
CA ASN A 362 -14.51 -9.49 -13.32
C ASN A 362 -15.95 -9.55 -12.78
N GLU A 363 -16.95 -9.38 -13.63
CA GLU A 363 -18.37 -9.53 -13.27
C GLU A 363 -18.66 -10.95 -12.78
N ASP A 364 -18.29 -11.96 -13.56
CA ASP A 364 -18.47 -13.38 -13.22
C ASP A 364 -17.85 -13.71 -11.86
N LEU A 365 -16.57 -13.35 -11.66
CA LEU A 365 -15.86 -13.59 -10.40
C LEU A 365 -16.46 -12.79 -9.24
N SER A 366 -16.98 -11.59 -9.51
CA SER A 366 -17.61 -10.75 -8.50
C SER A 366 -18.93 -11.35 -8.02
N LEU A 367 -19.76 -11.86 -8.93
CA LEU A 367 -21.00 -12.55 -8.59
C LEU A 367 -20.73 -13.82 -7.79
N VAL A 368 -19.78 -14.64 -8.22
CA VAL A 368 -19.39 -15.87 -7.49
C VAL A 368 -18.94 -15.53 -6.07
N LYS A 369 -18.07 -14.53 -5.89
CA LYS A 369 -17.66 -14.08 -4.54
C LYS A 369 -18.84 -13.61 -3.71
N LYS A 370 -19.75 -12.81 -4.29
CA LYS A 370 -20.90 -12.26 -3.57
C LYS A 370 -21.81 -13.35 -3.03
N TYR A 371 -22.12 -14.36 -3.85
CA TYR A 371 -23.00 -15.45 -3.44
C TYR A 371 -22.31 -16.44 -2.51
N ALA A 372 -21.11 -16.90 -2.87
CA ALA A 372 -20.40 -17.92 -2.10
C ALA A 372 -19.90 -17.41 -0.74
N LEU A 373 -19.67 -16.10 -0.59
CA LEU A 373 -19.18 -15.46 0.64
C LEU A 373 -20.25 -14.56 1.28
N PHE A 374 -21.53 -14.80 1.01
CA PHE A 374 -22.61 -13.94 1.46
C PHE A 374 -22.63 -13.78 2.99
N ASN A 375 -22.62 -14.89 3.73
CA ASN A 375 -22.64 -14.88 5.20
C ASN A 375 -21.46 -14.11 5.77
N PHE A 376 -20.25 -14.41 5.30
CA PHE A 376 -19.04 -13.67 5.67
C PHE A 376 -19.19 -12.17 5.43
N PHE A 377 -19.61 -11.73 4.24
CA PHE A 377 -19.78 -10.30 3.95
C PHE A 377 -20.90 -9.65 4.76
N TYR A 378 -21.98 -10.38 5.04
CA TYR A 378 -23.06 -9.92 5.91
C TYR A 378 -22.56 -9.64 7.33
N LEU A 379 -21.80 -10.57 7.92
CA LEU A 379 -21.24 -10.40 9.26
C LEU A 379 -20.23 -9.24 9.33
N ILE A 380 -19.36 -9.10 8.32
CA ILE A 380 -18.44 -7.96 8.22
C ILE A 380 -19.22 -6.64 8.15
N ASN A 381 -20.29 -6.57 7.35
CA ASN A 381 -21.12 -5.36 7.24
C ASN A 381 -21.85 -5.05 8.54
N ARG A 382 -22.42 -6.07 9.19
CA ARG A 382 -23.12 -5.97 10.47
C ARG A 382 -22.16 -5.41 11.53
N GLN A 383 -20.98 -6.00 11.67
CA GLN A 383 -19.96 -5.50 12.59
C GLN A 383 -19.53 -4.07 12.25
N TYR A 384 -19.30 -3.76 10.97
CA TYR A 384 -18.83 -2.44 10.57
C TYR A 384 -19.84 -1.34 10.92
N LYS A 385 -21.15 -1.62 10.78
CA LYS A 385 -22.23 -0.69 11.14
C LYS A 385 -22.39 -0.50 12.65
N THR A 386 -22.00 -1.48 13.47
CA THR A 386 -22.05 -1.38 14.94
C THR A 386 -20.80 -0.74 15.54
N LEU A 387 -19.77 -0.42 14.73
CA LEU A 387 -18.55 0.21 15.21
C LEU A 387 -18.82 1.62 15.75
N GLU A 388 -18.73 1.78 17.06
CA GLU A 388 -18.60 3.10 17.66
C GLU A 388 -17.21 3.69 17.37
N GLU A 389 -17.15 5.02 17.21
CA GLU A 389 -15.87 5.74 17.06
C GLU A 389 -14.99 5.59 18.31
N PHE A 390 -15.61 5.36 19.47
CA PHE A 390 -14.97 5.08 20.76
C PHE A 390 -15.78 4.03 21.56
N PRO A 391 -15.40 2.73 21.54
CA PRO A 391 -16.06 1.70 22.33
C PRO A 391 -15.90 1.97 23.83
N SER A 392 -16.98 1.89 24.61
CA SER A 392 -16.88 2.00 26.08
C SER A 392 -16.68 0.63 26.71
N PHE A 393 -15.55 0.45 27.40
CA PHE A 393 -15.24 -0.79 28.13
C PHE A 393 -15.88 -0.85 29.53
N GLU A 394 -16.53 0.23 29.96
CA GLU A 394 -17.24 0.32 31.24
C GLU A 394 -18.59 -0.41 31.26
N LYS A 395 -19.12 -0.79 30.09
CA LYS A 395 -20.43 -1.44 29.90
C LYS A 395 -20.27 -2.79 29.19
N PRO A 396 -20.05 -3.90 29.92
CA PRO A 396 -19.74 -5.19 29.30
C PRO A 396 -20.92 -5.82 28.53
N ASP A 397 -22.15 -5.41 28.83
CA ASP A 397 -23.38 -5.76 28.11
C ASP A 397 -23.38 -5.23 26.67
N ILE A 398 -23.05 -3.96 26.49
CA ILE A 398 -22.92 -3.32 25.17
C ILE A 398 -21.73 -3.91 24.42
N LEU A 399 -20.64 -4.19 25.14
CA LEU A 399 -19.46 -4.84 24.58
C LEU A 399 -19.81 -6.23 24.02
N PHE A 400 -20.62 -6.99 24.76
CA PHE A 400 -21.09 -8.30 24.36
C PHE A 400 -21.93 -8.24 23.08
N SER A 401 -22.97 -7.40 23.07
CA SER A 401 -23.91 -7.31 21.95
C SER A 401 -23.29 -6.75 20.67
N ASN A 402 -22.42 -5.74 20.80
CA ASN A 402 -21.93 -4.98 19.64
C ASN A 402 -20.65 -5.53 19.03
N TYR A 403 -19.88 -6.32 19.79
CA TYR A 403 -18.56 -6.81 19.36
C TYR A 403 -18.40 -8.31 19.58
N ILE A 404 -18.59 -8.80 20.80
CA ILE A 404 -18.20 -10.18 21.15
C ILE A 404 -19.08 -11.20 20.44
N GLN A 405 -20.40 -11.03 20.45
CA GLN A 405 -21.31 -11.96 19.81
C GLN A 405 -20.99 -12.13 18.31
N ILE A 406 -20.87 -11.02 17.58
CA ILE A 406 -20.55 -11.03 16.15
C ILE A 406 -19.13 -11.56 15.89
N ALA A 407 -18.19 -11.34 16.82
CA ALA A 407 -16.85 -11.91 16.72
C ALA A 407 -16.87 -13.44 16.78
N TYR A 408 -17.67 -14.05 17.66
CA TYR A 408 -17.83 -15.50 17.71
C TYR A 408 -18.54 -16.06 16.46
N GLU A 409 -19.59 -15.39 15.97
CA GLU A 409 -20.24 -15.74 14.68
C GLU A 409 -19.21 -15.72 13.52
N LEU A 410 -18.32 -14.72 13.50
CA LEU A 410 -17.26 -14.60 12.49
C LEU A 410 -16.18 -15.67 12.61
N ILE A 411 -15.85 -16.12 13.84
CA ILE A 411 -14.90 -17.20 14.06
C ILE A 411 -15.42 -18.49 13.44
N GLU A 412 -16.69 -18.83 13.69
CA GLU A 412 -17.34 -20.03 13.17
C GLU A 412 -17.42 -20.00 11.63
N GLU A 413 -17.88 -18.89 11.05
CA GLU A 413 -17.96 -18.70 9.60
C GLU A 413 -16.57 -18.81 8.95
N CYS A 414 -15.55 -18.21 9.57
CA CYS A 414 -14.18 -18.30 9.09
C CYS A 414 -13.63 -19.72 9.14
N ALA A 415 -13.92 -20.48 10.21
CA ALA A 415 -13.46 -21.86 10.36
C ALA A 415 -14.13 -22.77 9.32
N SER A 416 -15.46 -22.70 9.22
CA SER A 416 -16.27 -23.52 8.33
C SER A 416 -15.97 -23.31 6.85
N ASN A 417 -15.69 -22.06 6.44
CA ASN A 417 -15.49 -21.70 5.03
C ASN A 417 -14.03 -21.36 4.68
N THR A 418 -13.05 -21.81 5.47
CA THR A 418 -11.62 -21.51 5.26
C THR A 418 -11.15 -21.84 3.84
N GLU A 419 -11.45 -23.04 3.34
CA GLU A 419 -10.98 -23.49 2.01
C GLU A 419 -11.63 -22.70 0.88
N LEU A 420 -12.92 -22.41 1.01
CA LEU A 420 -13.70 -21.63 0.05
C LEU A 420 -13.18 -20.19 -0.01
N LEU A 421 -12.94 -19.57 1.15
CA LEU A 421 -12.30 -18.26 1.27
C LEU A 421 -10.90 -18.26 0.65
N GLU A 422 -10.05 -19.22 1.00
CA GLU A 422 -8.67 -19.30 0.50
C GLU A 422 -8.64 -19.47 -1.04
N ASN A 423 -9.59 -20.21 -1.62
CA ASN A 423 -9.65 -20.50 -3.04
C ASN A 423 -10.23 -19.34 -3.87
N LEU A 424 -11.35 -18.76 -3.43
CA LEU A 424 -12.04 -17.69 -4.17
C LEU A 424 -11.38 -16.32 -4.02
N LEU A 425 -10.78 -16.04 -2.86
CA LEU A 425 -10.11 -14.78 -2.62
C LEU A 425 -8.76 -14.73 -3.32
N LYS A 426 -8.33 -13.53 -3.71
CA LYS A 426 -6.96 -13.30 -4.16
C LYS A 426 -5.99 -13.49 -3.00
N SER A 427 -4.71 -13.69 -3.29
CA SER A 427 -3.69 -13.89 -2.23
C SER A 427 -3.68 -12.75 -1.20
N TYR A 428 -3.83 -11.50 -1.64
CA TYR A 428 -3.83 -10.34 -0.75
C TYR A 428 -5.13 -10.21 0.07
N GLU A 429 -6.28 -10.48 -0.57
CA GLU A 429 -7.60 -10.52 0.05
C GLU A 429 -7.66 -11.57 1.16
N TRP A 430 -7.11 -12.76 0.88
CA TRP A 430 -7.00 -13.84 1.86
C TRP A 430 -6.10 -13.47 3.05
N ASP A 431 -5.01 -12.74 2.79
CA ASP A 431 -4.12 -12.28 3.85
C ASP A 431 -4.79 -11.29 4.81
N SER A 432 -5.68 -10.43 4.31
CA SER A 432 -6.51 -9.55 5.15
C SER A 432 -7.50 -10.34 5.99
N VAL A 433 -8.14 -11.37 5.43
CA VAL A 433 -9.01 -12.29 6.19
C VAL A 433 -8.22 -13.07 7.24
N ARG A 434 -7.00 -13.52 6.93
CA ARG A 434 -6.14 -14.21 7.89
C ARG A 434 -5.73 -13.31 9.06
N LYS A 435 -5.49 -12.02 8.81
CA LYS A 435 -5.25 -11.04 9.91
C LYS A 435 -6.48 -10.89 10.79
N LEU A 436 -7.67 -10.82 10.18
CA LEU A 436 -8.93 -10.82 10.92
C LEU A 436 -9.08 -12.09 11.77
N GLN A 437 -8.85 -13.27 11.20
CA GLN A 437 -8.85 -14.54 11.94
C GLN A 437 -7.89 -14.50 13.13
N ASN A 438 -6.66 -14.00 12.95
CA ASN A 438 -5.70 -13.87 14.05
C ASN A 438 -6.19 -12.89 15.14
N SER A 439 -6.80 -11.76 14.76
CA SER A 439 -7.37 -10.82 15.73
C SER A 439 -8.56 -11.41 16.49
N LEU A 440 -9.40 -12.19 15.81
CA LEU A 440 -10.51 -12.92 16.39
C LEU A 440 -10.03 -14.00 17.38
N TYR A 441 -9.00 -14.78 17.03
CA TYR A 441 -8.42 -15.76 17.93
C TYR A 441 -7.77 -15.12 19.16
N LYS A 442 -7.11 -13.97 19.02
CA LYS A 442 -6.60 -13.20 20.16
C LYS A 442 -7.74 -12.69 21.05
N LEU A 443 -8.81 -12.19 20.44
CA LEU A 443 -10.01 -11.76 21.16
C LEU A 443 -10.61 -12.93 21.95
N ARG A 444 -10.83 -14.08 21.31
CA ARG A 444 -11.28 -15.33 21.94
C ARG A 444 -10.37 -15.72 23.11
N ALA A 445 -9.05 -15.69 22.91
CA ALA A 445 -8.08 -16.03 23.96
C ALA A 445 -8.13 -15.05 25.14
N SER A 446 -8.31 -13.74 24.88
CA SER A 446 -8.45 -12.73 25.93
C SER A 446 -9.75 -12.91 26.73
N ILE A 447 -10.85 -13.25 26.04
CA ILE A 447 -12.15 -13.53 26.66
C ILE A 447 -12.14 -14.86 27.41
N GLY A 448 -11.43 -15.87 26.90
CA GLY A 448 -11.23 -17.20 27.51
C GLY A 448 -12.49 -18.04 27.62
N ILE A 449 -13.37 -17.98 26.61
CA ILE A 449 -14.54 -18.85 26.45
C ILE A 449 -14.34 -19.65 25.16
N GLU A 450 -14.52 -20.98 25.20
CA GLU A 450 -14.43 -21.83 24.01
C GLU A 450 -15.67 -21.66 23.10
N GLU A 451 -15.52 -21.91 21.80
CA GLU A 451 -16.60 -21.72 20.81
C GLU A 451 -17.85 -22.54 21.15
N LYS A 452 -17.67 -23.80 21.54
CA LYS A 452 -18.77 -24.72 21.88
C LYS A 452 -19.54 -24.30 23.14
N GLU A 453 -18.87 -23.61 24.06
CA GLU A 453 -19.48 -23.12 25.30
C GLU A 453 -20.18 -21.77 25.10
N PHE A 454 -19.80 -21.03 24.06
CA PHE A 454 -20.31 -19.68 23.81
C PHE A 454 -21.80 -19.65 23.43
N GLU A 455 -22.33 -20.71 22.81
CA GLU A 455 -23.76 -20.82 22.45
C GLU A 455 -24.69 -20.68 23.66
N GLU A 456 -24.21 -21.02 24.86
CA GLU A 456 -25.00 -20.93 26.09
C GLU A 456 -25.01 -19.53 26.72
N PHE A 457 -24.19 -18.60 26.23
CA PHE A 457 -24.04 -17.25 26.78
C PHE A 457 -25.08 -16.29 26.20
N ASN A 458 -25.88 -15.71 27.08
CA ASN A 458 -26.64 -14.48 26.81
C ASN A 458 -25.94 -13.28 27.50
N SER A 459 -26.43 -12.06 27.26
CA SER A 459 -25.84 -10.83 27.82
C SER A 459 -25.69 -10.89 29.35
N GLU A 460 -26.67 -11.45 30.06
CA GLU A 460 -26.67 -11.58 31.53
C GLU A 460 -25.62 -12.57 32.03
N LYS A 461 -25.55 -13.77 31.43
CA LYS A 461 -24.51 -14.76 31.76
C LYS A 461 -23.13 -14.20 31.47
N PHE A 462 -22.96 -13.49 30.36
CA PHE A 462 -21.68 -12.87 30.03
C PHE A 462 -21.29 -11.79 31.04
N LEU A 463 -22.22 -10.92 31.46
CA LEU A 463 -21.97 -9.93 32.51
C LEU A 463 -21.47 -10.59 33.79
N SER A 464 -22.13 -11.66 34.25
CA SER A 464 -21.72 -12.38 35.45
C SER A 464 -20.32 -12.97 35.33
N TYR A 465 -20.01 -13.59 34.19
CA TYR A 465 -18.69 -14.12 33.88
C TYR A 465 -17.62 -13.02 33.85
N TYR A 466 -17.92 -11.90 33.21
CA TYR A 466 -17.01 -10.78 33.04
C TYR A 466 -16.55 -10.22 34.39
N TYR A 467 -17.49 -9.93 35.30
CA TYR A 467 -17.15 -9.40 36.62
C TYR A 467 -16.36 -10.42 37.46
N ILE A 468 -16.75 -11.70 37.46
CA ILE A 468 -16.00 -12.76 38.14
C ILE A 468 -14.55 -12.82 37.64
N LYS A 469 -14.34 -12.69 36.33
CA LYS A 469 -13.02 -12.76 35.72
C LYS A 469 -12.19 -11.50 35.94
N LYS A 470 -12.83 -10.32 35.94
CA LYS A 470 -12.23 -9.03 36.29
C LYS A 470 -11.76 -8.99 37.74
N ASP A 471 -12.48 -9.63 38.66
CA ASP A 471 -12.10 -9.67 40.07
C ASP A 471 -10.98 -10.66 40.37
N LYS A 472 -10.91 -11.76 39.62
CA LYS A 472 -9.84 -12.75 39.71
C LYS A 472 -8.53 -12.31 39.03
N SER A 473 -8.56 -11.26 38.19
CA SER A 473 -7.40 -10.84 37.42
C SER A 473 -6.44 -9.94 38.23
N PRO A 474 -5.13 -9.96 37.94
CA PRO A 474 -4.16 -9.08 38.58
C PRO A 474 -4.48 -7.59 38.34
N LYS A 475 -4.41 -6.80 39.41
CA LYS A 475 -4.59 -5.33 39.38
C LYS A 475 -3.28 -4.63 39.79
N ASN A 476 -2.95 -3.53 39.13
CA ASN A 476 -1.84 -2.64 39.49
C ASN A 476 -2.32 -1.18 39.45
N GLY A 477 -2.80 -0.65 40.59
CA GLY A 477 -3.52 0.62 40.61
C GLY A 477 -4.88 0.51 39.90
N ASP A 478 -5.20 1.47 39.03
CA ASP A 478 -6.41 1.46 38.19
C ASP A 478 -6.34 0.47 37.02
N TRP A 479 -5.17 -0.14 36.80
CA TRP A 479 -4.94 -1.02 35.66
C TRP A 479 -5.31 -2.48 35.98
N ASN A 480 -6.28 -3.02 35.26
CA ASN A 480 -6.67 -4.43 35.32
C ASN A 480 -6.13 -5.18 34.09
N LEU A 481 -5.38 -6.27 34.31
CA LEU A 481 -4.76 -7.05 33.22
C LEU A 481 -5.81 -7.63 32.24
N PHE A 482 -6.95 -8.10 32.73
CA PHE A 482 -7.99 -8.69 31.89
C PHE A 482 -8.68 -7.63 31.02
N GLU A 483 -9.05 -6.49 31.61
CA GLU A 483 -9.68 -5.38 30.87
C GLU A 483 -8.72 -4.81 29.82
N SER A 484 -7.45 -4.63 30.17
CA SER A 484 -6.45 -4.13 29.22
C SER A 484 -6.22 -5.09 28.06
N ASN A 485 -6.23 -6.41 28.31
CA ASN A 485 -6.10 -7.42 27.25
C ASN A 485 -7.32 -7.44 26.33
N ILE A 486 -8.54 -7.32 26.88
CA ILE A 486 -9.77 -7.22 26.09
C ILE A 486 -9.80 -5.93 25.27
N GLU A 487 -9.46 -4.80 25.87
CA GLU A 487 -9.41 -3.52 25.17
C GLU A 487 -8.43 -3.57 23.98
N THR A 488 -7.24 -4.13 24.21
CA THR A 488 -6.23 -4.29 23.15
C THR A 488 -6.75 -5.21 22.04
N SER A 489 -7.31 -6.37 22.39
CA SER A 489 -7.76 -7.37 21.40
C SER A 489 -8.99 -6.90 20.61
N ILE A 490 -9.92 -6.18 21.25
CA ILE A 490 -11.07 -5.55 20.58
C ILE A 490 -10.60 -4.44 19.64
N ASN A 491 -9.65 -3.61 20.04
CA ASN A 491 -9.11 -2.58 19.16
C ASN A 491 -8.43 -3.18 17.92
N GLU A 492 -7.63 -4.25 18.09
CA GLU A 492 -7.05 -4.99 16.96
C GLU A 492 -8.12 -5.61 16.05
N TYR A 493 -9.20 -6.14 16.63
CA TYR A 493 -10.35 -6.69 15.91
C TYR A 493 -11.08 -5.60 15.11
N ILE A 494 -11.37 -4.44 15.72
CA ILE A 494 -12.03 -3.30 15.06
C ILE A 494 -11.19 -2.82 13.87
N GLU A 495 -9.88 -2.67 14.05
CA GLU A 495 -8.98 -2.27 12.96
C GLU A 495 -8.98 -3.31 11.83
N SER A 496 -8.97 -4.59 12.17
CA SER A 496 -9.04 -5.68 11.20
C SER A 496 -10.36 -5.68 10.42
N ILE A 497 -11.50 -5.44 11.09
CA ILE A 497 -12.81 -5.31 10.46
C ILE A 497 -12.85 -4.11 9.50
N LYS A 498 -12.34 -2.94 9.92
CA LYS A 498 -12.27 -1.75 9.05
C LYS A 498 -11.45 -2.04 7.80
N ASN A 499 -10.32 -2.73 7.94
CA ASN A 499 -9.47 -3.12 6.83
C ASN A 499 -10.19 -4.06 5.85
N VAL A 500 -10.80 -5.14 6.36
CA VAL A 500 -11.54 -6.11 5.54
C VAL A 500 -12.74 -5.45 4.87
N TYR A 501 -13.54 -4.65 5.60
CA TYR A 501 -14.67 -3.93 5.02
C TYR A 501 -14.26 -2.99 3.88
N ASN A 502 -13.20 -2.19 4.07
CA ASN A 502 -12.71 -1.27 3.04
C ASN A 502 -12.23 -2.01 1.79
N GLU A 503 -11.59 -3.17 1.96
CA GLU A 503 -11.08 -3.99 0.87
C GLU A 503 -12.21 -4.67 0.07
N PHE A 504 -13.25 -5.13 0.76
CA PHE A 504 -14.40 -5.78 0.17
C PHE A 504 -15.61 -4.85 -0.02
N ARG A 505 -15.43 -3.53 0.12
CA ARG A 505 -16.52 -2.54 0.08
C ARG A 505 -17.42 -2.68 -1.14
N LYS A 506 -16.83 -2.99 -2.30
CA LYS A 506 -17.55 -3.20 -3.57
C LYS A 506 -18.45 -4.44 -3.59
N TYR A 507 -18.18 -5.42 -2.74
CA TYR A 507 -18.98 -6.64 -2.59
C TYR A 507 -20.04 -6.49 -1.48
N ILE A 508 -19.73 -5.68 -0.47
CA ILE A 508 -20.59 -5.44 0.71
C ILE A 508 -21.65 -4.36 0.44
N ASN A 509 -21.25 -3.23 -0.15
CA ASN A 509 -22.15 -2.10 -0.40
C ASN A 509 -22.75 -2.21 -1.79
N TYR A 510 -23.74 -3.09 -1.92
CA TYR A 510 -24.70 -2.96 -3.01
C TYR A 510 -26.03 -2.57 -2.38
N LYS A 511 -26.45 -1.32 -2.61
CA LYS A 511 -27.88 -1.00 -2.66
C LYS A 511 -28.48 -1.95 -3.69
N GLU A 512 -29.56 -2.60 -3.33
CA GLU A 512 -30.49 -3.21 -4.28
C GLU A 512 -30.61 -2.26 -5.48
N TYR A 513 -30.06 -2.64 -6.64
CA TYR A 513 -30.37 -2.00 -7.91
C TYR A 513 -31.63 -2.64 -8.45
#